data_AF-C9Z689-F1
#
_entry.id   AF-C9Z689-F1
#
_cell.length_a   1.000
_cell.length_b   1.000
_cell.length_c   1.000
_cell.angle_alpha   90.00
_cell.angle_beta   90.00
_cell.angle_gamma   90.00
#
_symmetry.space_group_name_H-M   'P 1'
#
loop_
_entity.id
_entity.type
_entity.pdbx_description
1 polymer ?
#
loop_
_entity_poly.entity_id
_entity_poly.type
_entity_poly.pdbx_seq_one_letter_code
_entity_poly.pdbx_strand_id
1 'polypeptide(L)'
;MGLSAPAASADPDRILTVHDWVIDDLVNGGQDPHQQYWNMVAAMHRVTGHDFFRDTLDETTTNGNALFQVSVHRYGTYVGALYFWTNDLYLAGFYQAGEGGGHYAFNEPRRARFNELLRIQSTALPWNGSYTDFSGNAGDQGSRSNLQINGPRLDNALQQLGRAGSHLQSQNGRAVLSQALVMIIQATSEAARFGRIFDNIRTNIRDYHTGGAQMGAENVNLQQNWGTISNWIYRVLQNAGTPPLTIGIRDLQRTFATFQQLIAYVFYMELASGSRPR
;
A
#
# COMPACT_ATOMS: atom_id res chain seq x y z
N MET A 1 -11.70 -36.44 2.27
CA MET A 1 -12.02 -35.94 0.92
C MET A 1 -11.96 -34.43 0.99
N GLY A 2 -10.94 -33.84 0.37
CA GLY A 2 -10.64 -32.41 0.49
C GLY A 2 -11.59 -31.57 -0.36
N LEU A 3 -12.18 -30.55 0.26
CA LEU A 3 -12.84 -29.47 -0.46
C LEU A 3 -11.74 -28.53 -0.93
N SER A 4 -11.39 -28.63 -2.21
CA SER A 4 -10.61 -27.61 -2.91
C SER A 4 -11.38 -26.31 -2.84
N ALA A 5 -10.82 -25.29 -2.19
CA ALA A 5 -11.33 -23.94 -2.29
C ALA A 5 -11.35 -23.54 -3.78
N PRO A 6 -12.43 -22.89 -4.28
CA PRO A 6 -12.43 -22.37 -5.63
C PRO A 6 -11.28 -21.37 -5.76
N ALA A 7 -10.48 -21.51 -6.81
CA ALA A 7 -9.55 -20.47 -7.22
C ALA A 7 -10.38 -19.19 -7.45
N ALA A 8 -10.13 -18.17 -6.65
CA ALA A 8 -10.73 -16.86 -6.85
C ALA A 8 -10.11 -16.28 -8.12
N SER A 9 -10.76 -16.50 -9.26
CA SER A 9 -10.50 -15.72 -10.47
C SER A 9 -10.90 -14.28 -10.14
N ALA A 10 -9.95 -13.36 -10.15
CA ALA A 10 -10.28 -11.94 -10.29
C ALA A 10 -11.21 -11.79 -11.50
N ASP A 11 -12.26 -10.98 -11.37
CA ASP A 11 -13.09 -10.55 -12.49
C ASP A 11 -12.49 -9.23 -12.98
N PRO A 12 -11.59 -9.25 -13.98
CA PRO A 12 -10.81 -8.08 -14.38
C PRO A 12 -11.67 -6.97 -15.01
N ASP A 13 -12.95 -7.25 -15.28
CA ASP A 13 -13.92 -6.32 -15.85
C ASP A 13 -14.69 -5.52 -14.78
N ARG A 14 -14.55 -5.86 -13.50
CA ARG A 14 -15.18 -5.09 -12.41
C ARG A 14 -14.42 -3.79 -12.15
N ILE A 15 -15.12 -2.69 -12.42
CA ILE A 15 -14.65 -1.31 -12.15
C ILE A 15 -14.33 -1.07 -10.66
N LEU A 16 -15.05 -1.73 -9.75
CA LEU A 16 -14.83 -1.60 -8.31
C LEU A 16 -14.95 -2.97 -7.64
N THR A 17 -13.91 -3.37 -6.91
CA THR A 17 -13.95 -4.53 -6.02
C THR A 17 -13.81 -4.06 -4.58
N VAL A 18 -14.65 -4.59 -3.67
CA VAL A 18 -14.70 -4.16 -2.27
C VAL A 18 -14.24 -5.28 -1.35
N HIS A 19 -13.43 -4.94 -0.36
CA HIS A 19 -13.04 -5.82 0.75
C HIS A 19 -13.25 -5.12 2.09
N ASP A 20 -13.82 -5.84 3.06
CA ASP A 20 -14.02 -5.32 4.41
C ASP A 20 -12.80 -5.62 5.28
N TRP A 21 -12.21 -4.58 5.86
CA TRP A 21 -11.15 -4.66 6.83
C TRP A 21 -11.66 -4.26 8.21
N VAL A 22 -11.74 -5.25 9.10
CA VAL A 22 -12.15 -5.09 10.50
C VAL A 22 -10.94 -4.70 11.36
N ILE A 23 -11.02 -3.56 12.04
CA ILE A 23 -9.91 -2.96 12.81
C ILE A 23 -10.16 -2.91 14.33
N ASP A 24 -11.18 -3.63 14.82
CA ASP A 24 -11.68 -3.63 16.21
C ASP A 24 -10.57 -3.70 17.27
N ASP A 25 -9.62 -4.60 17.11
CA ASP A 25 -8.54 -4.83 18.08
C ASP A 25 -7.18 -4.35 17.60
N LEU A 26 -7.13 -3.51 16.56
CA LEU A 26 -5.86 -3.03 16.03
C LEU A 26 -5.02 -2.32 17.10
N VAL A 27 -5.65 -1.60 18.03
CA VAL A 27 -4.97 -0.97 19.19
C VAL A 27 -4.36 -2.00 20.16
N ASN A 28 -4.93 -3.19 20.26
CA ASN A 28 -4.49 -4.24 21.19
C ASN A 28 -3.53 -5.24 20.53
N GLY A 29 -3.28 -5.14 19.23
CA GLY A 29 -2.39 -6.04 18.50
C GLY A 29 -2.68 -7.53 18.72
N GLY A 30 -1.66 -8.37 18.58
CA GLY A 30 -1.79 -9.83 18.79
C GLY A 30 -2.27 -10.59 17.56
N GLN A 31 -2.79 -11.82 17.78
CA GLN A 31 -3.04 -12.79 16.70
C GLN A 31 -4.14 -12.33 15.73
N ASP A 32 -5.30 -11.93 16.26
CA ASP A 32 -6.44 -11.59 15.42
C ASP A 32 -6.20 -10.34 14.57
N PRO A 33 -5.68 -9.20 15.10
CA PRO A 33 -5.43 -8.01 14.29
C PRO A 33 -4.36 -8.21 13.23
N HIS A 34 -3.30 -8.99 13.51
CA HIS A 34 -2.31 -9.27 12.47
C HIS A 34 -2.90 -10.16 11.37
N GLN A 35 -3.86 -11.04 11.71
CA GLN A 35 -4.50 -11.92 10.74
C GLN A 35 -5.48 -11.14 9.88
N GLN A 36 -6.25 -10.21 10.46
CA GLN A 36 -7.08 -9.28 9.70
C GLN A 36 -6.26 -8.40 8.75
N TYR A 37 -5.10 -7.93 9.21
CA TYR A 37 -4.16 -7.22 8.36
C TYR A 37 -3.63 -8.08 7.20
N TRP A 38 -3.24 -9.33 7.46
CA TRP A 38 -2.85 -10.27 6.39
C TRP A 38 -3.99 -10.50 5.40
N ASN A 39 -5.23 -10.70 5.88
CA ASN A 39 -6.40 -10.93 5.04
C ASN A 39 -6.64 -9.75 4.08
N MET A 40 -6.49 -8.51 4.57
CA MET A 40 -6.63 -7.29 3.77
C MET A 40 -5.58 -7.19 2.67
N VAL A 41 -4.30 -7.42 3.00
CA VAL A 41 -3.21 -7.38 2.00
C VAL A 41 -3.37 -8.51 0.98
N ALA A 42 -3.71 -9.73 1.42
CA ALA A 42 -3.97 -10.85 0.54
C ALA A 42 -5.23 -10.65 -0.33
N ALA A 43 -6.24 -9.92 0.15
CA ALA A 43 -7.38 -9.51 -0.67
C ALA A 43 -6.97 -8.50 -1.74
N MET A 44 -6.04 -7.59 -1.43
CA MET A 44 -5.49 -6.68 -2.43
C MET A 44 -4.76 -7.46 -3.52
N HIS A 45 -3.84 -8.37 -3.18
CA HIS A 45 -3.14 -9.22 -4.16
C HIS A 45 -4.08 -9.96 -5.10
N ARG A 46 -5.17 -10.55 -4.58
CA ARG A 46 -6.15 -11.27 -5.40
C ARG A 46 -6.89 -10.41 -6.42
N VAL A 47 -6.95 -9.10 -6.23
CA VAL A 47 -7.67 -8.17 -7.12
C VAL A 47 -6.71 -7.44 -8.04
N THR A 48 -5.53 -7.11 -7.52
CA THR A 48 -4.57 -6.25 -8.19
C THR A 48 -3.54 -7.05 -8.95
N GLY A 49 -3.27 -8.28 -8.51
CA GLY A 49 -2.23 -9.16 -9.03
C GLY A 49 -2.78 -10.36 -9.78
N HIS A 50 -1.92 -10.93 -10.61
CA HIS A 50 -2.07 -12.28 -11.13
C HIS A 50 -0.72 -12.97 -11.03
N ASP A 51 -0.73 -14.29 -10.78
CA ASP A 51 0.46 -15.12 -10.69
C ASP A 51 1.34 -14.89 -11.93
N PHE A 52 2.56 -14.38 -11.73
CA PHE A 52 3.48 -14.08 -12.82
C PHE A 52 4.60 -15.11 -12.90
N PHE A 53 5.26 -15.37 -11.77
CA PHE A 53 6.37 -16.31 -11.75
C PHE A 53 6.55 -16.97 -10.38
N ARG A 54 6.12 -18.25 -10.30
CA ARG A 54 6.10 -19.04 -9.07
C ARG A 54 5.26 -18.35 -7.99
N ASP A 55 5.28 -18.89 -6.77
CA ASP A 55 4.51 -18.38 -5.63
C ASP A 55 5.13 -17.13 -4.97
N THR A 56 6.07 -16.47 -5.64
CA THR A 56 6.88 -15.35 -5.08
C THR A 56 6.75 -14.05 -5.85
N LEU A 57 6.13 -14.09 -7.04
CA LEU A 57 5.94 -12.94 -7.89
C LEU A 57 4.55 -12.93 -8.50
N ASP A 58 3.80 -11.89 -8.18
CA ASP A 58 2.60 -11.52 -8.91
C ASP A 58 2.89 -10.26 -9.73
N GLU A 59 2.00 -9.93 -10.65
CA GLU A 59 2.08 -8.72 -11.45
C GLU A 59 0.77 -7.95 -11.45
N THR A 60 0.89 -6.62 -11.31
CA THR A 60 -0.29 -5.76 -11.31
C THR A 60 -1.08 -5.86 -12.60
N THR A 61 -2.40 -5.70 -12.51
CA THR A 61 -3.25 -5.67 -13.71
C THR A 61 -2.78 -4.59 -14.70
N THR A 62 -2.98 -4.81 -15.99
CA THR A 62 -2.78 -3.77 -17.01
C THR A 62 -4.02 -2.88 -17.18
N ASN A 63 -5.12 -3.23 -16.51
CA ASN A 63 -6.38 -2.49 -16.57
C ASN A 63 -6.31 -1.24 -15.68
N GLY A 64 -5.99 -0.09 -16.28
CA GLY A 64 -5.98 1.21 -15.60
C GLY A 64 -7.36 1.78 -15.26
N ASN A 65 -8.44 1.00 -15.39
CA ASN A 65 -9.83 1.44 -15.23
C ASN A 65 -10.56 0.81 -14.04
N ALA A 66 -9.84 0.22 -13.09
CA ALA A 66 -10.44 -0.40 -11.92
C ALA A 66 -9.86 0.12 -10.60
N LEU A 67 -10.70 0.09 -9.58
CA LEU A 67 -10.38 0.44 -8.20
C LEU A 67 -10.61 -0.75 -7.28
N PHE A 68 -9.72 -0.91 -6.31
CA PHE A 68 -9.93 -1.76 -5.14
C PHE A 68 -10.27 -0.88 -3.94
N GLN A 69 -11.43 -1.12 -3.34
CA GLN A 69 -11.89 -0.45 -2.13
C GLN A 69 -11.63 -1.33 -0.92
N VAL A 70 -10.95 -0.78 0.08
CA VAL A 70 -10.91 -1.34 1.44
C VAL A 70 -11.90 -0.58 2.30
N SER A 71 -13.05 -1.19 2.58
CA SER A 71 -14.04 -0.69 3.54
C SER A 71 -13.54 -0.93 4.95
N VAL A 72 -13.40 0.12 5.75
CA VAL A 72 -12.86 0.02 7.11
C VAL A 72 -14.00 -0.02 8.11
N HIS A 73 -14.02 -1.06 8.94
CA HIS A 73 -15.03 -1.28 9.97
C HIS A 73 -14.41 -1.36 11.35
N ARG A 74 -15.04 -0.69 12.32
CA ARG A 74 -14.67 -0.74 13.73
C ARG A 74 -15.89 -1.02 14.60
N TYR A 75 -15.84 -2.08 15.39
CA TYR A 75 -16.89 -2.60 16.26
C TYR A 75 -18.24 -2.65 15.53
N GLY A 76 -18.22 -3.21 14.31
CA GLY A 76 -19.38 -3.30 13.42
C GLY A 76 -19.78 -1.98 12.73
N THR A 77 -19.15 -0.85 13.05
CA THR A 77 -19.45 0.46 12.45
C THR A 77 -18.54 0.72 11.26
N TYR A 78 -19.12 1.12 10.12
CA TYR A 78 -18.36 1.61 8.98
C TYR A 78 -17.74 2.98 9.30
N VAL A 79 -16.42 3.09 9.22
CA VAL A 79 -15.68 4.32 9.60
C VAL A 79 -15.05 5.04 8.41
N GLY A 80 -15.02 4.42 7.23
CA GLY A 80 -14.50 5.01 6.01
C GLY A 80 -14.03 3.97 5.01
N ALA A 81 -13.45 4.41 3.90
CA ALA A 81 -12.85 3.51 2.92
C ALA A 81 -11.56 4.07 2.33
N LEU A 82 -10.68 3.19 1.90
CA LEU A 82 -9.48 3.50 1.11
C LEU A 82 -9.67 2.98 -0.31
N TYR A 83 -9.20 3.72 -1.31
CA TYR A 83 -9.32 3.32 -2.72
C TYR A 83 -7.94 3.20 -3.35
N PHE A 84 -7.66 2.10 -4.02
CA PHE A 84 -6.39 1.82 -4.67
C PHE A 84 -6.58 1.55 -6.16
N TRP A 85 -5.69 2.08 -6.98
CA TRP A 85 -5.62 1.75 -8.40
C TRP A 85 -5.11 0.31 -8.58
N THR A 86 -5.86 -0.54 -9.30
CA THR A 86 -5.51 -1.96 -9.43
C THR A 86 -4.30 -2.22 -10.32
N ASN A 87 -3.90 -1.24 -11.13
CA ASN A 87 -2.80 -1.37 -12.08
C ASN A 87 -1.44 -0.99 -11.50
N ASP A 88 -1.42 -0.28 -10.37
CA ASP A 88 -0.15 0.15 -9.75
C ASP A 88 -0.15 0.20 -8.22
N LEU A 89 -1.26 -0.19 -7.57
CA LEU A 89 -1.44 -0.17 -6.12
C LEU A 89 -1.38 1.21 -5.46
N TYR A 90 -1.35 2.32 -6.21
CA TYR A 90 -1.35 3.65 -5.61
C TYR A 90 -2.68 3.93 -4.93
N LEU A 91 -2.64 4.51 -3.73
CA LEU A 91 -3.81 5.07 -3.08
C LEU A 91 -4.37 6.21 -3.96
N ALA A 92 -5.58 6.02 -4.48
CA ALA A 92 -6.30 7.00 -5.30
C ALA A 92 -6.96 8.09 -4.44
N GLY A 93 -7.43 7.69 -3.26
CA GLY A 93 -8.20 8.54 -2.35
C GLY A 93 -8.80 7.75 -1.20
N PHE A 94 -9.67 8.40 -0.43
CA PHE A 94 -10.39 7.80 0.68
C PHE A 94 -11.78 8.40 0.84
N TYR A 95 -12.66 7.69 1.55
CA TYR A 95 -13.96 8.17 1.98
C TYR A 95 -13.98 8.39 3.49
N GLN A 96 -14.40 9.58 3.91
CA GLN A 96 -14.69 9.92 5.31
C GLN A 96 -16.16 9.65 5.60
N ALA A 97 -16.46 8.74 6.54
CA ALA A 97 -17.82 8.50 7.00
C ALA A 97 -18.28 9.56 8.03
N GLY A 98 -19.59 9.68 8.22
CA GLY A 98 -20.21 10.55 9.22
C GLY A 98 -20.63 11.93 8.70
N GLU A 99 -21.01 12.81 9.64
CA GLU A 99 -21.47 14.17 9.33
C GLU A 99 -20.35 14.99 8.66
N GLY A 100 -20.68 15.67 7.56
CA GLY A 100 -19.67 16.35 6.72
C GLY A 100 -18.71 15.40 6.01
N GLY A 101 -19.02 14.10 5.97
CA GLY A 101 -18.27 13.08 5.26
C GLY A 101 -18.31 13.25 3.74
N GLY A 102 -17.35 12.64 3.06
CA GLY A 102 -17.16 12.81 1.62
C GLY A 102 -15.96 12.05 1.10
N HIS A 103 -15.83 12.04 -0.22
CA HIS A 103 -14.68 11.45 -0.90
C HIS A 103 -13.57 12.47 -1.03
N TYR A 104 -12.34 12.05 -0.77
CA TYR A 104 -11.12 12.83 -0.93
C TYR A 104 -10.22 12.10 -1.93
N ALA A 105 -9.66 12.84 -2.88
CA ALA A 105 -8.73 12.29 -3.87
C ALA A 105 -7.53 13.21 -4.03
N PHE A 106 -6.37 12.63 -4.35
CA PHE A 106 -5.15 13.39 -4.62
C PHE A 106 -5.36 14.38 -5.77
N ASN A 107 -4.74 15.56 -5.67
CA ASN A 107 -4.80 16.56 -6.73
C ASN A 107 -3.83 16.22 -7.86
N GLU A 108 -4.22 15.23 -8.66
CA GLU A 108 -3.43 14.70 -9.77
C GLU A 108 -4.33 14.40 -11.00
N PRO A 109 -3.75 14.18 -12.20
CA PRO A 109 -4.53 13.96 -13.42
C PRO A 109 -5.54 12.80 -13.33
N ARG A 110 -5.26 11.78 -12.51
CA ARG A 110 -6.14 10.62 -12.31
C ARG A 110 -7.38 10.90 -11.47
N ARG A 111 -7.48 12.06 -10.80
CA ARG A 111 -8.66 12.42 -9.99
C ARG A 111 -9.94 12.48 -10.79
N ALA A 112 -9.89 12.96 -12.04
CA ALA A 112 -11.07 12.98 -12.91
C ALA A 112 -11.59 11.55 -13.17
N ARG A 113 -10.68 10.61 -13.42
CA ARG A 113 -11.02 9.20 -13.60
C ARG A 113 -11.57 8.58 -12.31
N PHE A 114 -10.99 8.88 -11.16
CA PHE A 114 -11.50 8.43 -9.86
C PHE A 114 -12.96 8.88 -9.64
N ASN A 115 -13.25 10.17 -9.89
CA ASN A 115 -14.60 10.72 -9.80
C ASN A 115 -15.58 10.05 -10.77
N GLU A 116 -15.13 9.78 -12.00
CA GLU A 116 -15.92 9.11 -13.02
C GLU A 116 -16.29 7.67 -12.63
N LEU A 117 -15.30 6.86 -12.23
CA LEU A 117 -15.51 5.45 -11.87
C LEU A 117 -16.46 5.30 -10.69
N LEU A 118 -16.35 6.17 -9.69
CA LEU A 118 -17.20 6.14 -8.49
C LEU A 118 -18.49 6.96 -8.63
N ARG A 119 -18.66 7.73 -9.71
CA ARG A 119 -19.81 8.64 -9.94
C ARG A 119 -20.01 9.65 -8.81
N ILE A 120 -18.93 10.26 -8.38
CA ILE A 120 -18.86 11.20 -7.25
C ILE A 120 -18.12 12.48 -7.62
N GLN A 121 -18.24 13.49 -6.76
CA GLN A 121 -17.37 14.66 -6.77
C GLN A 121 -16.50 14.65 -5.52
N SER A 122 -15.21 14.31 -5.68
CA SER A 122 -14.27 14.31 -4.56
C SER A 122 -13.82 15.72 -4.20
N THR A 123 -13.53 15.95 -2.92
CA THR A 123 -12.69 17.06 -2.47
C THR A 123 -11.23 16.80 -2.87
N ALA A 124 -10.58 17.79 -3.49
CA ALA A 124 -9.17 17.69 -3.82
C ALA A 124 -8.33 17.78 -2.55
N LEU A 125 -7.45 16.81 -2.33
CA LEU A 125 -6.37 16.96 -1.37
C LEU A 125 -5.36 18.00 -1.90
N PRO A 126 -4.66 18.74 -1.04
CA PRO A 126 -3.70 19.75 -1.48
C PRO A 126 -2.40 19.14 -2.05
N TRP A 127 -2.25 17.81 -1.96
CA TRP A 127 -1.09 17.06 -2.43
C TRP A 127 -1.45 16.16 -3.61
N ASN A 128 -0.46 15.82 -4.43
CA ASN A 128 -0.47 14.70 -5.35
C ASN A 128 -0.07 13.40 -4.60
N GLY A 129 -0.29 12.23 -5.21
CA GLY A 129 -0.01 10.93 -4.56
C GLY A 129 1.48 10.62 -4.34
N SER A 130 2.40 11.56 -4.60
CA SER A 130 3.84 11.37 -4.40
C SER A 130 4.24 11.62 -2.95
N TYR A 131 5.16 10.79 -2.44
CA TYR A 131 5.75 11.01 -1.12
C TYR A 131 6.42 12.39 -0.97
N THR A 132 6.99 12.94 -2.03
CA THR A 132 7.70 14.22 -2.00
C THR A 132 6.79 15.44 -1.86
N ASP A 133 5.48 15.26 -2.05
CA ASP A 133 4.52 16.38 -2.07
C ASP A 133 3.80 16.57 -0.72
N PHE A 134 3.91 15.60 0.18
CA PHE A 134 3.25 15.66 1.49
C PHE A 134 3.82 16.77 2.39
N SER A 135 2.95 17.39 3.20
CA SER A 135 3.35 18.46 4.10
C SER A 135 4.19 17.97 5.28
N GLY A 136 5.00 18.89 5.83
CA GLY A 136 5.77 18.65 7.05
C GLY A 136 6.84 17.57 6.90
N ASN A 137 7.38 17.38 5.68
CA ASN A 137 8.38 16.36 5.36
C ASN A 137 7.91 14.93 5.67
N ALA A 138 6.59 14.70 5.70
CA ALA A 138 6.01 13.42 6.11
C ALA A 138 6.46 12.27 5.20
N GLY A 139 6.64 12.52 3.90
CA GLY A 139 7.08 11.51 2.94
C GLY A 139 8.59 11.45 2.69
N ASP A 140 9.39 12.24 3.40
CA ASP A 140 10.85 12.20 3.28
C ASP A 140 11.41 10.85 3.74
N GLN A 141 12.55 10.46 3.18
CA GLN A 141 13.18 9.18 3.49
C GLN A 141 13.48 9.01 4.99
N GLY A 142 13.98 10.06 5.65
CA GLY A 142 14.24 10.04 7.09
C GLY A 142 12.97 9.85 7.91
N SER A 143 11.89 10.56 7.57
CA SER A 143 10.59 10.43 8.23
C SER A 143 10.04 9.02 8.07
N ARG A 144 9.99 8.51 6.84
CA ARG A 144 9.46 7.17 6.53
C ARG A 144 10.25 6.04 7.17
N SER A 145 11.59 6.11 7.11
CA SER A 145 12.45 5.07 7.66
C SER A 145 12.34 4.97 9.19
N ASN A 146 12.03 6.06 9.87
CA ASN A 146 11.84 6.09 11.32
C ASN A 146 10.44 5.66 11.79
N LEU A 147 9.48 5.48 10.87
CA LEU A 147 8.13 5.05 11.24
C LEU A 147 8.18 3.62 11.77
N GLN A 148 7.71 3.44 13.01
CA GLN A 148 7.34 2.13 13.54
C GLN A 148 5.84 2.01 13.32
N ILE A 149 5.43 1.23 12.33
CA ILE A 149 4.02 1.03 12.01
C ILE A 149 3.57 -0.19 12.78
N ASN A 150 2.82 0.03 13.85
CA ASN A 150 2.19 -1.00 14.68
C ASN A 150 0.68 -0.76 14.76
N GLY A 151 -0.02 -1.67 15.42
CA GLY A 151 -1.47 -1.62 15.54
C GLY A 151 -2.02 -0.28 16.05
N PRO A 152 -1.65 0.19 17.26
CA PRO A 152 -2.10 1.48 17.79
C PRO A 152 -1.85 2.69 16.87
N ARG A 153 -0.69 2.74 16.21
CA ARG A 153 -0.33 3.86 15.34
C ARG A 153 -1.10 3.83 14.03
N LEU A 154 -1.26 2.65 13.43
CA LEU A 154 -2.07 2.47 12.22
C LEU A 154 -3.54 2.77 12.50
N ASP A 155 -4.05 2.34 13.64
CA ASP A 155 -5.39 2.67 14.11
C ASP A 155 -5.58 4.19 14.23
N ASN A 156 -4.63 4.88 14.88
CA ASN A 156 -4.66 6.33 14.99
C ASN A 156 -4.62 7.03 13.62
N ALA A 157 -3.79 6.54 12.70
CA ALA A 157 -3.70 7.09 11.34
C ALA A 157 -5.04 6.97 10.59
N LEU A 158 -5.72 5.82 10.68
CA LEU A 158 -7.04 5.61 10.08
C LEU A 158 -8.08 6.56 10.69
N GLN A 159 -8.03 6.80 12.01
CA GLN A 159 -8.91 7.78 12.65
C GLN A 159 -8.69 9.21 12.16
N GLN A 160 -7.47 9.57 11.73
CA GLN A 160 -7.22 10.91 11.17
C GLN A 160 -7.96 11.15 9.84
N LEU A 161 -8.24 10.09 9.06
CA LEU A 161 -9.05 10.21 7.85
C LEU A 161 -10.50 10.60 8.18
N GLY A 162 -11.01 10.13 9.31
CA GLY A 162 -12.31 10.53 9.88
C GLY A 162 -12.44 12.03 10.20
N ARG A 163 -11.32 12.76 10.16
CA ARG A 163 -11.23 14.20 10.50
C ARG A 163 -10.66 15.03 9.35
N ALA A 164 -10.56 14.47 8.15
CA ALA A 164 -9.90 15.10 7.01
C ALA A 164 -10.43 16.50 6.72
N GLY A 165 -11.75 16.71 6.72
CA GLY A 165 -12.36 18.03 6.51
C GLY A 165 -11.82 19.11 7.45
N SER A 166 -11.66 18.79 8.74
CA SER A 166 -11.10 19.71 9.74
C SER A 166 -9.59 19.91 9.58
N HIS A 167 -8.86 18.83 9.29
CA HIS A 167 -7.40 18.88 9.11
C HIS A 167 -6.99 19.78 7.95
N LEU A 168 -7.77 19.79 6.86
CA LEU A 168 -7.48 20.60 5.68
C LEU A 168 -7.59 22.12 5.92
N GLN A 169 -8.29 22.55 6.99
CA GLN A 169 -8.50 23.97 7.30
C GLN A 169 -7.26 24.67 7.85
N SER A 170 -6.25 23.93 8.33
CA SER A 170 -5.03 24.51 8.93
C SER A 170 -3.76 23.86 8.43
N GLN A 171 -2.62 24.55 8.56
CA GLN A 171 -1.31 24.00 8.20
C GLN A 171 -0.91 22.82 9.10
N ASN A 172 -1.18 22.93 10.41
CA ASN A 172 -0.87 21.85 11.36
C ASN A 172 -1.74 20.61 11.11
N GLY A 173 -3.04 20.79 10.87
CA GLY A 173 -3.94 19.68 10.51
C GLY A 173 -3.51 18.98 9.22
N ARG A 174 -3.10 19.76 8.20
CA ARG A 174 -2.52 19.22 6.96
C ARG A 174 -1.29 18.35 7.20
N ALA A 175 -0.40 18.74 8.10
CA ALA A 175 0.76 17.93 8.46
C ALA A 175 0.37 16.61 9.16
N VAL A 176 -0.62 16.66 10.07
CA VAL A 176 -1.16 15.45 10.73
C VAL A 176 -1.76 14.48 9.70
N LEU A 177 -2.60 15.00 8.79
CA LEU A 177 -3.21 14.17 7.74
C LEU A 177 -2.15 13.62 6.77
N SER A 178 -1.12 14.40 6.44
CA SER A 178 0.01 13.92 5.61
C SER A 178 0.74 12.74 6.25
N GLN A 179 1.05 12.83 7.55
CA GLN A 179 1.71 11.74 8.29
C GLN A 179 0.83 10.48 8.35
N ALA A 180 -0.48 10.67 8.58
CA ALA A 180 -1.44 9.56 8.58
C ALA A 180 -1.50 8.87 7.20
N LEU A 181 -1.61 9.65 6.11
CA LEU A 181 -1.64 9.12 4.75
C LEU A 181 -0.35 8.36 4.41
N VAL A 182 0.82 8.90 4.76
CA VAL A 182 2.11 8.21 4.53
C VAL A 182 2.20 6.90 5.30
N MET A 183 1.71 6.85 6.54
CA MET A 183 1.66 5.60 7.32
C MET A 183 0.72 4.59 6.66
N ILE A 184 -0.46 5.03 6.24
CA ILE A 184 -1.45 4.16 5.58
C ILE A 184 -0.90 3.62 4.26
N ILE A 185 -0.30 4.46 3.41
CA ILE A 185 0.28 4.01 2.13
C ILE A 185 1.38 2.97 2.35
N GLN A 186 2.24 3.16 3.36
CA GLN A 186 3.25 2.15 3.70
C GLN A 186 2.64 0.86 4.25
N ALA A 187 1.56 0.97 5.03
CA ALA A 187 0.83 -0.18 5.58
C ALA A 187 -0.02 -0.91 4.54
N THR A 188 -0.35 -0.30 3.41
CA THR A 188 -1.18 -0.92 2.38
C THR A 188 -0.38 -1.13 1.09
N SER A 189 -0.24 -0.10 0.27
CA SER A 189 0.40 -0.15 -1.04
C SER A 189 1.81 -0.75 -0.99
N GLU A 190 2.65 -0.31 -0.06
CA GLU A 190 4.03 -0.80 0.01
C GLU A 190 4.15 -2.21 0.59
N ALA A 191 3.31 -2.52 1.58
CA ALA A 191 3.22 -3.87 2.14
C ALA A 191 2.78 -4.89 1.08
N ALA A 192 1.80 -4.54 0.24
CA ALA A 192 1.42 -5.41 -0.86
C ALA A 192 2.49 -5.51 -1.95
N ARG A 193 3.25 -4.43 -2.22
CA ARG A 193 4.34 -4.52 -3.20
C ARG A 193 5.50 -5.39 -2.75
N PHE A 194 5.79 -5.44 -1.45
CA PHE A 194 6.99 -6.11 -0.92
C PHE A 194 6.70 -6.92 0.34
N GLY A 195 6.92 -8.24 0.27
CA GLY A 195 6.72 -9.16 1.40
C GLY A 195 7.52 -8.76 2.65
N ARG A 196 8.74 -8.26 2.47
CA ARG A 196 9.58 -7.75 3.58
C ARG A 196 8.93 -6.58 4.35
N ILE A 197 8.25 -5.67 3.65
CA ILE A 197 7.55 -4.54 4.29
C ILE A 197 6.30 -5.06 5.00
N PHE A 198 5.56 -5.94 4.33
CA PHE A 198 4.41 -6.62 4.92
C PHE A 198 4.77 -7.32 6.23
N ASP A 199 5.83 -8.13 6.24
CA ASP A 199 6.25 -8.89 7.42
C ASP A 199 6.71 -7.98 8.57
N ASN A 200 7.39 -6.87 8.27
CA ASN A 200 7.77 -5.88 9.28
C ASN A 200 6.53 -5.31 9.99
N ILE A 201 5.53 -4.87 9.22
CA ILE A 201 4.31 -4.27 9.76
C ILE A 201 3.44 -5.31 10.46
N ARG A 202 3.24 -6.48 9.85
CA ARG A 202 2.46 -7.58 10.44
C ARG A 202 3.06 -8.01 11.78
N THR A 203 4.38 -8.16 11.85
CA THR A 203 5.10 -8.50 13.09
C THR A 203 4.92 -7.40 14.14
N ASN A 204 5.03 -6.13 13.76
CA ASN A 204 4.80 -5.02 14.67
C ASN A 204 3.35 -4.93 15.18
N ILE A 205 2.36 -5.33 14.38
CA ILE A 205 0.96 -5.43 14.83
C ILE A 205 0.82 -6.58 15.84
N ARG A 206 1.41 -7.74 15.57
CA ARG A 206 1.40 -8.88 16.49
C ARG A 206 2.10 -8.54 17.82
N ASP A 207 3.30 -7.95 17.75
CA ASP A 207 4.22 -7.76 18.88
C ASP A 207 4.25 -6.30 19.38
N TYR A 208 3.11 -5.60 19.34
CA TYR A 208 3.01 -4.14 19.52
C TYR A 208 3.58 -3.60 20.85
N HIS A 209 3.56 -4.40 21.92
CA HIS A 209 4.08 -4.02 23.25
C HIS A 209 5.57 -3.66 23.25
N THR A 210 6.32 -4.06 22.23
CA THR A 210 7.75 -3.79 22.09
C THR A 210 8.05 -2.45 21.41
N GLY A 211 7.02 -1.67 21.06
CA GLY A 211 7.15 -0.42 20.30
C GLY A 211 7.31 -0.63 18.78
N GLY A 212 7.67 -1.84 18.35
CA GLY A 212 7.80 -2.24 16.95
C GLY A 212 9.15 -1.85 16.33
N ALA A 213 9.60 -2.67 15.37
CA ALA A 213 10.74 -2.34 14.52
C ALA A 213 10.43 -1.13 13.64
N GLN A 214 11.41 -0.26 13.44
CA GLN A 214 11.29 0.81 12.45
C GLN A 214 11.23 0.21 11.04
N MET A 215 10.62 0.96 10.12
CA MET A 215 10.61 0.62 8.70
C MET A 215 12.04 0.45 8.17
N GLY A 216 12.97 1.32 8.59
CA GLY A 216 14.36 1.28 8.18
C GLY A 216 14.58 1.80 6.76
N ALA A 217 15.78 2.34 6.50
CA ALA A 217 16.10 2.96 5.23
C ALA A 217 16.12 1.96 4.07
N GLU A 218 16.45 0.70 4.35
CA GLU A 218 16.43 -0.40 3.39
C GLU A 218 15.04 -0.65 2.78
N ASN A 219 13.99 -0.63 3.59
CA ASN A 219 12.63 -0.80 3.11
C ASN A 219 12.15 0.44 2.35
N VAL A 220 12.55 1.64 2.77
CA VAL A 220 12.26 2.86 2.01
C VAL A 220 12.96 2.85 0.64
N ASN A 221 14.18 2.30 0.55
CA ASN A 221 14.87 2.11 -0.72
C ASN A 221 14.09 1.18 -1.67
N LEU A 222 13.46 0.12 -1.15
CA LEU A 222 12.56 -0.72 -1.96
C LEU A 222 11.38 0.08 -2.51
N GLN A 223 10.70 0.83 -1.63
CA GLN A 223 9.53 1.66 -1.99
C GLN A 223 9.87 2.67 -3.11
N GLN A 224 11.04 3.30 -3.05
CA GLN A 224 11.51 4.26 -4.05
C GLN A 224 11.90 3.61 -5.39
N ASN A 225 12.29 2.33 -5.40
CA ASN A 225 12.84 1.66 -6.57
C ASN A 225 11.89 0.61 -7.16
N TRP A 226 10.62 0.57 -6.77
CA TRP A 226 9.67 -0.45 -7.20
C TRP A 226 9.62 -0.66 -8.72
N GLY A 227 9.53 0.42 -9.51
CA GLY A 227 9.56 0.34 -10.98
C GLY A 227 10.91 -0.15 -11.53
N THR A 228 12.02 0.33 -10.98
CA THR A 228 13.38 -0.10 -11.37
C THR A 228 13.59 -1.59 -11.09
N ILE A 229 13.17 -2.06 -9.91
CA ILE A 229 13.27 -3.46 -9.51
C ILE A 229 12.38 -4.31 -10.42
N SER A 230 11.14 -3.87 -10.68
CA SER A 230 10.20 -4.57 -11.57
C SER A 230 10.78 -4.73 -12.99
N ASN A 231 11.32 -3.66 -13.56
CA ASN A 231 11.95 -3.69 -14.88
C ASN A 231 13.15 -4.64 -14.93
N TRP A 232 13.98 -4.64 -13.89
CA TRP A 232 15.13 -5.55 -13.79
C TRP A 232 14.69 -7.01 -13.69
N ILE A 233 13.63 -7.31 -12.92
CA ILE A 233 13.07 -8.67 -12.83
C ILE A 233 12.62 -9.16 -14.20
N TYR A 234 11.88 -8.35 -14.97
CA TYR A 234 11.48 -8.75 -16.33
C TYR A 234 12.69 -9.07 -17.22
N ARG A 235 13.77 -8.29 -17.13
CA ARG A 235 14.98 -8.50 -17.92
C ARG A 235 15.77 -9.75 -17.49
N VAL A 236 16.00 -9.92 -16.19
CA VAL A 236 16.82 -11.03 -15.68
C VAL A 236 16.15 -12.39 -15.87
N LEU A 237 14.81 -12.44 -15.84
CA LEU A 237 14.06 -13.66 -16.14
C LEU A 237 14.13 -14.06 -17.62
N GLN A 238 14.33 -13.10 -18.53
CA GLN A 238 14.50 -13.35 -19.97
C GLN A 238 15.96 -13.57 -20.36
N ASN A 239 16.90 -12.95 -19.65
CA ASN A 239 18.33 -13.00 -19.95
C ASN A 239 19.16 -13.04 -18.67
N ALA A 240 19.77 -14.20 -18.39
CA ALA A 240 20.64 -14.41 -17.23
C ALA A 240 21.91 -13.53 -17.25
N GLY A 241 22.28 -12.95 -18.40
CA GLY A 241 23.39 -11.99 -18.54
C GLY A 241 23.01 -10.55 -18.19
N THR A 242 21.79 -10.29 -17.71
CA THR A 242 21.37 -8.95 -17.26
C THR A 242 22.31 -8.45 -16.14
N PRO A 243 22.85 -7.22 -16.22
CA PRO A 243 23.71 -6.69 -15.17
C PRO A 243 23.06 -6.69 -13.78
N PRO A 244 23.85 -6.81 -12.70
CA PRO A 244 23.35 -6.72 -11.33
C PRO A 244 22.51 -5.45 -11.08
N LEU A 245 21.46 -5.60 -10.28
CA LEU A 245 20.63 -4.50 -9.82
C LEU A 245 21.27 -3.85 -8.60
N THR A 246 21.46 -2.53 -8.61
CA THR A 246 21.84 -1.77 -7.41
C THR A 246 20.74 -0.76 -7.07
N ILE A 247 20.26 -0.80 -5.83
CA ILE A 247 19.25 0.15 -5.30
C ILE A 247 19.77 0.83 -4.03
N GLY A 248 19.16 1.96 -3.67
CA GLY A 248 19.52 2.75 -2.50
C GLY A 248 20.56 3.83 -2.77
N ILE A 249 20.96 4.54 -1.71
CA ILE A 249 21.86 5.69 -1.79
C ILE A 249 23.10 5.50 -0.91
N ARG A 250 24.27 5.89 -1.42
CA ARG A 250 25.56 5.92 -0.70
C ARG A 250 25.81 4.63 0.11
N ASP A 251 26.02 4.75 1.42
CA ASP A 251 26.37 3.64 2.32
C ASP A 251 25.23 2.64 2.55
N LEU A 252 24.03 2.92 2.02
CA LEU A 252 22.86 2.06 2.06
C LEU A 252 22.56 1.43 0.70
N GLN A 253 23.51 1.47 -0.23
CA GLN A 253 23.39 0.77 -1.51
C GLN A 253 23.41 -0.75 -1.29
N ARG A 254 22.51 -1.44 -1.98
CA ARG A 254 22.43 -2.89 -2.00
C ARG A 254 22.44 -3.37 -3.44
N THR A 255 23.33 -4.31 -3.74
CA THR A 255 23.45 -4.94 -5.06
C THR A 255 22.92 -6.36 -5.02
N PHE A 256 22.09 -6.70 -6.01
CA PHE A 256 21.56 -8.03 -6.26
C PHE A 256 22.13 -8.53 -7.58
N ALA A 257 23.02 -9.52 -7.50
CA ALA A 257 23.63 -10.13 -8.68
C ALA A 257 22.68 -11.11 -9.37
N THR A 258 21.72 -11.68 -8.64
CA THR A 258 20.79 -12.69 -9.16
C THR A 258 19.37 -12.44 -8.68
N PHE A 259 18.42 -12.94 -9.47
CA PHE A 259 17.00 -12.92 -9.12
C PHE A 259 16.74 -13.58 -7.75
N GLN A 260 17.39 -14.71 -7.48
CA GLN A 260 17.24 -15.46 -6.24
C GLN A 260 17.70 -14.66 -5.01
N GLN A 261 18.77 -13.86 -5.12
CA GLN A 261 19.22 -12.99 -4.04
C GLN A 261 18.18 -11.90 -3.72
N LEU A 262 17.53 -11.34 -4.75
CA LEU A 262 16.47 -10.37 -4.55
C LEU A 262 15.26 -11.00 -3.85
N ILE A 263 14.76 -12.15 -4.35
CA ILE A 263 13.61 -12.83 -3.75
C ILE A 263 13.90 -13.28 -2.31
N ALA A 264 15.09 -13.80 -2.02
CA ALA A 264 15.47 -14.14 -0.65
C ALA A 264 15.48 -12.92 0.29
N TYR A 265 15.63 -11.71 -0.26
CA TYR A 265 15.65 -10.47 0.50
C TYR A 265 14.26 -9.85 0.69
N VAL A 266 13.40 -9.89 -0.35
CA VAL A 266 12.05 -9.30 -0.33
C VAL A 266 10.94 -10.30 0.05
N PHE A 267 11.24 -11.60 0.01
CA PHE A 267 10.36 -12.76 0.19
C PHE A 267 9.26 -12.92 -0.87
N TYR A 268 8.58 -11.83 -1.20
CA TYR A 268 7.53 -11.73 -2.20
C TYR A 268 7.61 -10.34 -2.87
N MET A 269 7.21 -10.23 -4.14
CA MET A 269 7.05 -8.94 -4.78
C MET A 269 5.90 -8.91 -5.79
N GLU A 270 5.08 -7.87 -5.72
CA GLU A 270 4.13 -7.50 -6.79
C GLU A 270 4.89 -6.67 -7.83
N LEU A 271 4.89 -7.06 -9.10
CA LEU A 271 5.57 -6.34 -10.17
C LEU A 271 4.68 -5.25 -10.77
N ALA A 272 5.28 -4.11 -11.10
CA ALA A 272 4.61 -3.07 -11.88
C ALA A 272 4.51 -3.50 -13.36
N SER A 273 3.33 -3.85 -13.85
CA SER A 273 3.15 -4.24 -15.27
C SER A 273 3.56 -3.14 -16.26
N GLY A 274 3.35 -1.88 -15.88
CA GLY A 274 3.81 -0.71 -16.65
C GLY A 274 5.33 -0.61 -16.81
N SER A 275 6.12 -1.40 -16.07
CA SER A 275 7.58 -1.41 -16.13
C SER A 275 8.15 -2.47 -17.08
N ARG A 276 7.31 -3.24 -17.78
CA ARG A 276 7.76 -4.20 -18.79
C ARG A 276 8.63 -3.51 -19.86
N PRO A 277 9.82 -4.04 -20.19
CA PRO A 277 10.59 -3.58 -21.35
C PRO A 277 9.73 -3.67 -22.61
N ARG A 278 9.72 -2.60 -23.42
CA ARG A 278 9.11 -2.59 -24.75
C ARG A 278 10.15 -2.95 -25.80
#